data_AF-A0A263BRX0-F1
#
_entry.id   AF-A0A263BRX0-F1
#
_cell.length_a   1.000
_cell.length_b   1.000
_cell.length_c   1.000
_cell.angle_alpha   90.00
_cell.angle_beta   90.00
_cell.angle_gamma   90.00
#
_symmetry.space_group_name_H-M   'P 1'
#
loop_
_entity.id
_entity.type
_entity.pdbx_description
1 polymer ?
#
loop_
_entity_poly.entity_id
_entity_poly.type
_entity_poly.pdbx_seq_one_letter_code
_entity_poly.pdbx_strand_id
1 'polypeptide(L)'
;MTLYTGMEELIPIEFEHLYLPAKHYIIAGKNNKFGVLNYNNEVIVPFEYEHILMNIPNTSLEYMVARKGEKYGVISYKGEVLLPFIYEEAHTEEDFDNLILVKVDNKWGYINLKQEEVIPPIYDEFFESLFPKEHGRIATKNGKQGIISAENKVIIPFEYEEIQFYSDKYLVVKKNNKWGLIDKIGEVVIPAKYDAVKYHPKASTFVVKQNEKWFHINQNGEVKSAVTTDDSSNQKTAKVSYSPVIKAYLSRTGKIKISLLDKLKSRLKNQVQVFSFNNRYGLLNQKGQIIVQPNYAAITYKHYLLHDIARVIIRENGKDKYGLIRLIK
;
A
#
# COMPACT_ATOMS: atom_id res chain seq x y z
N MET A 1 -0.98 31.09 -19.19
CA MET A 1 -1.14 29.68 -19.60
C MET A 1 0.23 29.18 -19.97
N THR A 2 0.84 28.33 -19.15
CA THR A 2 2.21 27.86 -19.39
C THR A 2 2.20 26.81 -20.50
N LEU A 3 3.02 27.00 -21.53
CA LEU A 3 2.97 26.21 -22.76
C LEU A 3 4.23 25.37 -22.91
N TYR A 4 4.13 24.05 -22.79
CA TYR A 4 5.30 23.21 -23.03
C TYR A 4 5.77 23.28 -24.49
N THR A 5 7.08 23.52 -24.66
CA THR A 5 7.78 23.70 -25.94
C THR A 5 8.66 22.51 -26.30
N GLY A 6 9.05 21.68 -25.33
CA GLY A 6 9.91 20.52 -25.55
C GLY A 6 10.13 19.64 -24.33
N MET A 7 11.20 18.87 -24.36
CA MET A 7 11.66 18.01 -23.26
C MET A 7 13.19 18.02 -23.12
N GLU A 8 13.67 17.73 -21.92
CA GLU A 8 15.05 17.34 -21.63
C GLU A 8 15.07 15.97 -20.95
N GLU A 9 16.15 15.22 -21.12
CA GLU A 9 16.40 13.99 -20.36
C GLU A 9 16.93 14.37 -18.96
N LEU A 10 16.29 13.83 -17.92
CA LEU A 10 16.77 13.98 -16.54
C LEU A 10 17.53 12.75 -16.07
N ILE A 11 16.98 11.57 -16.35
CA ILE A 11 17.57 10.29 -15.96
C ILE A 11 17.63 9.42 -17.22
N PRO A 12 18.82 8.93 -17.60
CA PRO A 12 18.99 8.12 -18.80
C PRO A 12 18.17 6.83 -18.71
N ILE A 13 17.73 6.35 -19.87
CA ILE A 13 16.84 5.18 -19.97
C ILE A 13 17.64 3.88 -19.93
N GLU A 14 18.31 3.62 -18.83
CA GLU A 14 19.18 2.45 -18.64
C GLU A 14 18.79 1.56 -17.44
N PHE A 15 17.88 2.06 -16.59
CA PHE A 15 17.52 1.41 -15.34
C PHE A 15 16.49 0.29 -15.53
N GLU A 16 16.64 -0.78 -14.75
CA GLU A 16 15.71 -1.93 -14.71
C GLU A 16 14.47 -1.60 -13.88
N HIS A 17 14.60 -0.68 -12.93
CA HIS A 17 13.51 -0.18 -12.12
C HIS A 17 13.71 1.30 -11.82
N LEU A 18 12.64 2.08 -11.74
CA LEU A 18 12.70 3.49 -11.41
C LEU A 18 11.42 3.91 -10.68
N TYR A 19 11.59 4.43 -9.48
CA TYR A 19 10.51 4.80 -8.58
C TYR A 19 10.76 6.16 -7.93
N LEU A 20 9.69 6.90 -7.68
CA LEU A 20 9.74 8.28 -7.23
C LEU A 20 8.96 8.43 -5.91
N PRO A 21 9.47 7.87 -4.79
CA PRO A 21 8.74 7.86 -3.52
C PRO A 21 8.63 9.25 -2.86
N ALA A 22 9.57 10.16 -3.14
CA ALA A 22 9.67 11.46 -2.49
C ALA A 22 9.98 12.60 -3.48
N LYS A 23 9.83 13.86 -3.03
CA LYS A 23 10.05 15.05 -3.86
C LYS A 23 11.48 15.18 -4.42
N HIS A 24 12.48 14.55 -3.81
CA HIS A 24 13.90 14.82 -4.12
C HIS A 24 14.74 13.58 -4.47
N TYR A 25 14.20 12.36 -4.34
CA TYR A 25 14.96 11.13 -4.53
C TYR A 25 14.25 10.14 -5.44
N ILE A 26 15.06 9.38 -6.17
CA ILE A 26 14.64 8.36 -7.12
C ILE A 26 15.28 7.06 -6.68
N ILE A 27 14.47 6.06 -6.34
CA ILE A 27 14.96 4.70 -6.12
C ILE A 27 15.10 4.05 -7.50
N ALA A 28 16.30 3.60 -7.83
CA ALA A 28 16.61 3.02 -9.12
C ALA A 28 17.18 1.61 -8.96
N GLY A 29 16.88 0.74 -9.91
CA GLY A 29 17.46 -0.59 -10.05
C GLY A 29 18.41 -0.65 -11.23
N LYS A 30 19.65 -1.11 -11.01
CA LYS A 30 20.69 -1.30 -12.04
C LYS A 30 21.51 -2.54 -11.70
N ASN A 31 21.72 -3.43 -12.67
CA ASN A 31 22.50 -4.67 -12.50
C ASN A 31 22.00 -5.55 -11.34
N ASN A 32 20.68 -5.73 -11.21
CA ASN A 32 20.03 -6.46 -10.10
C ASN A 32 20.30 -5.90 -8.70
N LYS A 33 20.75 -4.65 -8.59
CA LYS A 33 20.93 -3.93 -7.33
C LYS A 33 20.13 -2.65 -7.33
N PHE A 34 19.79 -2.19 -6.13
CA PHE A 34 19.07 -0.95 -5.89
C PHE A 34 19.98 0.09 -5.26
N GLY A 35 19.79 1.34 -5.68
CA GLY A 35 20.42 2.53 -5.13
C GLY A 35 19.45 3.70 -5.19
N VAL A 36 19.93 4.87 -4.79
CA VAL A 36 19.15 6.11 -4.80
C VAL A 36 19.89 7.19 -5.55
N LEU A 37 19.18 7.84 -6.45
CA LEU A 37 19.63 8.97 -7.24
C LEU A 37 18.90 10.24 -6.81
N ASN A 38 19.51 11.39 -7.06
CA ASN A 38 18.75 12.65 -7.12
C ASN A 38 18.26 12.91 -8.56
N TYR A 39 17.52 14.01 -8.76
CA TYR A 39 17.00 14.40 -10.07
C TYR A 39 18.05 14.95 -11.06
N ASN A 40 19.32 15.08 -10.63
CA ASN A 40 20.47 15.40 -11.47
C ASN A 40 21.23 14.15 -11.91
N ASN A 41 20.67 12.94 -11.68
CA ASN A 41 21.30 11.66 -11.96
C ASN A 41 22.57 11.38 -11.11
N GLU A 42 22.76 12.08 -10.01
CA GLU A 42 23.86 11.81 -9.08
C GLU A 42 23.47 10.66 -8.15
N VAL A 43 24.39 9.70 -7.96
CA VAL A 43 24.20 8.58 -7.05
C VAL A 43 24.38 9.08 -5.61
N ILE A 44 23.29 9.11 -4.85
CA ILE A 44 23.28 9.46 -3.42
C ILE A 44 23.54 8.22 -2.57
N VAL A 45 22.87 7.12 -2.93
CA VAL A 45 23.05 5.81 -2.29
C VAL A 45 23.53 4.81 -3.35
N PRO A 46 24.71 4.17 -3.17
CA PRO A 46 25.25 3.22 -4.15
C PRO A 46 24.31 2.07 -4.48
N PHE A 47 24.42 1.54 -5.71
CA PHE A 47 23.69 0.36 -6.17
C PHE A 47 24.29 -0.93 -5.58
N GLU A 48 24.08 -1.15 -4.28
CA GLU A 48 24.63 -2.31 -3.58
C GLU A 48 23.59 -3.18 -2.86
N TYR A 49 22.34 -2.70 -2.77
CA TYR A 49 21.26 -3.38 -2.07
C TYR A 49 20.52 -4.35 -2.99
N GLU A 50 20.21 -5.55 -2.52
CA GLU A 50 19.36 -6.48 -3.27
C GLU A 50 17.94 -5.96 -3.42
N HIS A 51 17.49 -5.15 -2.46
CA HIS A 51 16.16 -4.53 -2.48
C HIS A 51 16.13 -3.28 -1.61
N ILE A 52 15.32 -2.29 -2.00
CA ILE A 52 14.92 -1.17 -1.13
C ILE A 52 13.38 -1.21 -1.09
N LEU A 53 12.80 -1.39 0.10
CA LEU A 53 11.35 -1.49 0.25
C LEU A 53 10.67 -0.18 -0.10
N MET A 54 9.57 -0.32 -0.84
CA MET A 54 8.90 0.78 -1.55
C MET A 54 7.54 1.14 -0.97
N ASN A 55 7.12 0.39 0.05
CA ASN A 55 5.91 0.68 0.81
C ASN A 55 6.21 1.83 1.77
N ILE A 56 6.27 3.05 1.23
CA ILE A 56 6.21 4.25 2.05
C ILE A 56 4.89 4.94 1.76
N PRO A 57 3.89 4.71 2.61
CA PRO A 57 2.74 5.58 2.66
C PRO A 57 3.18 6.85 3.39
N ASN A 58 2.92 7.98 2.76
CA ASN A 58 3.30 9.33 3.19
C ASN A 58 4.80 9.71 3.17
N THR A 59 5.04 10.83 2.49
CA THR A 59 6.33 11.38 2.06
C THR A 59 7.15 12.06 3.17
N SER A 60 6.90 11.76 4.45
CA SER A 60 7.54 12.42 5.59
C SER A 60 8.66 11.61 6.25
N LEU A 61 8.71 10.29 6.05
CA LEU A 61 9.79 9.48 6.60
C LEU A 61 11.09 9.76 5.85
N GLU A 62 12.18 10.04 6.59
CA GLU A 62 13.52 10.34 6.07
C GLU A 62 14.44 9.10 6.02
N TYR A 63 13.85 7.90 6.00
CA TYR A 63 14.58 6.65 5.92
C TYR A 63 13.89 5.64 5.00
N MET A 64 14.62 4.57 4.67
CA MET A 64 14.17 3.45 3.84
C MET A 64 14.64 2.14 4.47
N VAL A 65 13.80 1.12 4.41
CA VAL A 65 14.23 -0.24 4.72
C VAL A 65 14.92 -0.82 3.48
N ALA A 66 16.10 -1.37 3.66
CA ALA A 66 16.88 -1.99 2.59
C ALA A 66 17.27 -3.42 2.98
N ARG A 67 17.50 -4.25 1.96
CA ARG A 67 18.09 -5.58 2.10
C ARG A 67 19.52 -5.57 1.56
N LYS A 68 20.46 -6.04 2.38
CA LYS A 68 21.87 -6.25 2.02
C LYS A 68 22.26 -7.69 2.37
N GLY A 69 22.60 -8.49 1.36
CA GLY A 69 22.69 -9.95 1.50
C GLY A 69 21.32 -10.55 1.87
N GLU A 70 21.31 -11.40 2.90
CA GLU A 70 20.10 -12.07 3.41
C GLU A 70 19.41 -11.31 4.56
N LYS A 71 19.93 -10.12 4.93
CA LYS A 71 19.46 -9.37 6.09
C LYS A 71 18.92 -8.00 5.70
N TYR A 72 17.98 -7.53 6.52
CA TYR A 72 17.37 -6.21 6.39
C TYR A 72 17.96 -5.24 7.41
N GLY A 73 18.02 -3.98 7.01
CA GLY A 73 18.43 -2.84 7.83
C GLY A 73 17.70 -1.59 7.39
N VAL A 74 17.97 -0.47 8.05
CA VAL A 74 17.35 0.81 7.72
C VAL A 74 18.43 1.83 7.41
N ILE A 75 18.26 2.55 6.31
CA ILE A 75 19.17 3.60 5.87
C ILE A 75 18.44 4.93 5.74
N SER A 76 19.13 6.04 5.97
CA SER A 76 18.61 7.35 5.61
C SER A 76 18.59 7.53 4.08
N TYR A 77 17.91 8.55 3.56
CA TYR A 77 17.98 8.88 2.12
C TYR A 77 19.38 9.29 1.64
N LYS A 78 20.30 9.56 2.57
CA LYS A 78 21.72 9.83 2.27
C LYS A 78 22.59 8.56 2.34
N GLY A 79 22.00 7.41 2.66
CA GLY A 79 22.70 6.12 2.73
C GLY A 79 23.36 5.84 4.07
N GLU A 80 23.14 6.66 5.08
CA GLU A 80 23.63 6.40 6.44
C GLU A 80 22.87 5.22 7.02
N VAL A 81 23.56 4.24 7.61
CA VAL A 81 22.94 3.10 8.26
C VAL A 81 22.37 3.54 9.61
N LEU A 82 21.03 3.60 9.70
CA LEU A 82 20.29 3.94 10.92
C LEU A 82 20.05 2.69 11.78
N LEU A 83 19.68 1.57 11.14
CA LEU A 83 19.61 0.25 11.76
C LEU A 83 20.49 -0.74 10.97
N PRO A 84 21.32 -1.55 11.65
CA PRO A 84 22.25 -2.47 11.00
C PRO A 84 21.52 -3.58 10.23
N PHE A 85 22.19 -4.15 9.23
CA PHE A 85 21.67 -5.25 8.41
C PHE A 85 21.78 -6.60 9.14
N ILE A 86 20.98 -6.79 10.19
CA ILE A 86 20.98 -7.99 11.04
C ILE A 86 19.61 -8.68 11.13
N TYR A 87 18.55 -8.01 10.70
CA TYR A 87 17.18 -8.51 10.82
C TYR A 87 16.83 -9.49 9.69
N GLU A 88 16.08 -10.54 10.01
CA GLU A 88 15.60 -11.50 9.01
C GLU A 88 14.61 -10.85 8.05
N GLU A 89 13.76 -9.98 8.59
CA GLU A 89 12.81 -9.15 7.87
C GLU A 89 12.69 -7.80 8.59
N ALA A 90 12.39 -6.74 7.84
CA ALA A 90 12.04 -5.45 8.41
C ALA A 90 10.99 -4.74 7.53
N HIS A 91 10.04 -4.05 8.14
CA HIS A 91 8.94 -3.36 7.46
C HIS A 91 8.61 -2.03 8.16
N THR A 92 8.14 -1.06 7.40
CA THR A 92 7.54 0.18 7.91
C THR A 92 6.04 0.07 7.93
N GLU A 93 5.38 0.66 8.93
CA GLU A 93 3.91 0.70 9.04
C GLU A 93 3.42 2.15 9.15
N GLU A 94 2.30 2.47 8.49
CA GLU A 94 1.70 3.83 8.48
C GLU A 94 1.33 4.30 9.88
N ASP A 95 0.78 3.39 10.68
CA ASP A 95 0.17 3.74 11.95
C ASP A 95 1.21 3.96 13.05
N PHE A 96 2.48 3.61 12.83
CA PHE A 96 3.54 3.67 13.83
C PHE A 96 4.74 4.50 13.35
N ASP A 97 4.59 5.82 13.45
CA ASP A 97 5.68 6.77 13.22
C ASP A 97 6.98 6.32 13.88
N ASN A 98 8.03 6.18 13.06
CA ASN A 98 9.40 5.86 13.47
C ASN A 98 9.58 4.52 14.21
N LEU A 99 8.62 3.60 14.12
CA LEU A 99 8.82 2.21 14.50
C LEU A 99 9.00 1.33 13.27
N ILE A 100 9.96 0.42 13.38
CA ILE A 100 10.27 -0.57 12.36
C ILE A 100 9.83 -1.91 12.93
N LEU A 101 8.92 -2.56 12.22
CA LEU A 101 8.58 -3.95 12.50
C LEU A 101 9.77 -4.81 12.05
N VAL A 102 10.37 -5.57 12.96
CA VAL A 102 11.56 -6.39 12.70
C VAL A 102 11.34 -7.83 13.12
N LYS A 103 12.01 -8.74 12.41
CA LYS A 103 12.05 -10.17 12.72
C LYS A 103 13.44 -10.62 13.14
N VAL A 104 13.51 -11.27 14.30
CA VAL A 104 14.73 -11.84 14.90
C VAL A 104 14.39 -13.22 15.45
N ASP A 105 15.17 -14.25 15.10
CA ASP A 105 14.97 -15.63 15.54
C ASP A 105 13.52 -16.14 15.32
N ASN A 106 12.96 -15.85 14.14
CA ASN A 106 11.56 -16.13 13.78
C ASN A 106 10.49 -15.46 14.67
N LYS A 107 10.84 -14.42 15.43
CA LYS A 107 9.90 -13.63 16.24
C LYS A 107 9.85 -12.18 15.79
N TRP A 108 8.66 -11.60 15.86
CA TRP A 108 8.37 -10.23 15.48
C TRP A 108 8.36 -9.29 16.69
N GLY A 109 8.88 -8.09 16.48
CA GLY A 109 8.87 -6.99 17.44
C GLY A 109 8.94 -5.63 16.73
N TYR A 110 8.81 -4.55 17.49
CA TYR A 110 8.96 -3.17 17.03
C TYR A 110 10.17 -2.52 17.67
N ILE A 111 11.06 -2.01 16.83
CA ILE A 111 12.24 -1.27 17.26
C ILE A 111 12.14 0.16 16.75
N ASN A 112 12.66 1.13 17.50
CA ASN A 112 12.80 2.50 16.99
C ASN A 112 14.15 2.70 16.30
N LEU A 113 14.34 3.86 15.67
CA LEU A 113 15.61 4.19 14.98
C LEU A 113 16.82 4.37 15.92
N LYS A 114 16.61 4.42 17.25
CA LYS A 114 17.68 4.40 18.25
C LYS A 114 18.10 2.98 18.65
N GLN A 115 17.56 1.97 17.97
CA GLN A 115 17.74 0.54 18.28
C GLN A 115 17.15 0.12 19.63
N GLU A 116 16.18 0.87 20.15
CA GLU A 116 15.47 0.50 21.37
C GLU A 116 14.27 -0.39 21.01
N GLU A 117 14.18 -1.57 21.64
CA GLU A 117 13.03 -2.46 21.52
C GLU A 117 11.82 -1.86 22.26
N VAL A 118 10.90 -1.27 21.49
CA VAL A 118 9.62 -0.77 22.03
C VAL A 118 8.68 -1.93 22.31
N ILE A 119 8.65 -2.89 21.38
CA ILE A 119 8.03 -4.20 21.56
C ILE A 119 9.12 -5.23 21.22
N PRO A 120 9.60 -6.03 22.18
CA PRO A 120 10.68 -6.98 21.94
C PRO A 120 10.24 -8.06 20.95
N PRO A 121 11.18 -8.62 20.15
CA PRO A 121 10.88 -9.66 19.17
C PRO A 121 10.58 -11.00 19.86
N ILE A 122 9.36 -11.14 20.39
CA ILE A 122 8.90 -12.33 21.14
C ILE A 122 7.57 -12.88 20.62
N TYR A 123 6.98 -12.25 19.60
CA TYR A 123 5.68 -12.61 19.04
C TYR A 123 5.85 -13.46 17.79
N ASP A 124 4.98 -14.45 17.60
CA ASP A 124 4.98 -15.29 16.40
C ASP A 124 4.50 -14.52 15.18
N GLU A 125 3.56 -13.59 15.38
CA GLU A 125 2.88 -12.85 14.32
C GLU A 125 2.19 -11.60 14.89
N PHE A 126 2.05 -10.57 14.06
CA PHE A 126 1.16 -9.43 14.28
C PHE A 126 0.12 -9.38 13.17
N PHE A 127 -1.11 -9.00 13.50
CA PHE A 127 -2.18 -8.79 12.52
C PHE A 127 -2.37 -7.30 12.28
N GLU A 128 -2.65 -6.92 11.03
CA GLU A 128 -3.05 -5.56 10.68
C GLU A 128 -4.31 -5.18 11.47
N SER A 129 -4.24 -4.11 12.25
CA SER A 129 -5.41 -3.59 12.95
C SER A 129 -6.24 -2.78 11.97
N LEU A 130 -7.48 -3.20 11.72
CA LEU A 130 -8.48 -2.40 10.98
C LEU A 130 -9.06 -1.23 11.81
N PHE A 131 -8.57 -1.05 13.04
CA PHE A 131 -9.11 -0.12 14.02
C PHE A 131 -8.04 0.86 14.52
N PRO A 132 -8.45 2.04 15.03
CA PRO A 132 -7.54 3.06 15.51
C PRO A 132 -6.51 2.50 16.49
N LYS A 133 -5.28 3.02 16.41
CA LYS A 133 -4.09 2.64 17.21
C LYS A 133 -4.38 2.50 18.72
N GLU A 134 -5.36 3.24 19.22
CA GLU A 134 -5.81 3.22 20.62
C GLU A 134 -6.42 1.89 21.10
N HIS A 135 -6.83 0.98 20.21
CA HIS A 135 -7.41 -0.32 20.58
C HIS A 135 -6.36 -1.42 20.80
N GLY A 136 -5.08 -1.12 20.60
CA GLY A 136 -4.00 -2.09 20.65
C GLY A 136 -3.90 -2.96 19.40
N ARG A 137 -2.91 -3.85 19.37
CA ARG A 137 -2.59 -4.72 18.24
C ARG A 137 -2.79 -6.17 18.61
N ILE A 138 -3.45 -6.93 17.73
CA ILE A 138 -3.54 -8.39 17.87
C ILE A 138 -2.17 -8.99 17.56
N ALA A 139 -1.68 -9.81 18.49
CA ALA A 139 -0.43 -10.54 18.34
C ALA A 139 -0.65 -12.02 18.66
N THR A 140 0.17 -12.89 18.06
CA THR A 140 0.25 -14.30 18.42
C THR A 140 1.48 -14.54 19.27
N LYS A 141 1.33 -15.27 20.38
CA LYS A 141 2.44 -15.75 21.21
C LYS A 141 2.18 -17.18 21.64
N ASN A 142 3.11 -18.08 21.32
CA ASN A 142 3.00 -19.52 21.57
C ASN A 142 1.71 -20.12 20.99
N GLY A 143 1.34 -19.69 19.77
CA GLY A 143 0.14 -20.19 19.08
C GLY A 143 -1.20 -19.74 19.65
N LYS A 144 -1.21 -18.76 20.57
CA LYS A 144 -2.42 -18.11 21.09
C LYS A 144 -2.41 -16.63 20.77
N GLN A 145 -3.59 -16.07 20.54
CA GLN A 145 -3.78 -14.66 20.26
C GLN A 145 -4.13 -13.88 21.52
N GLY A 146 -3.63 -12.66 21.58
CA GLY A 146 -3.91 -11.65 22.59
C GLY A 146 -3.85 -10.26 21.95
N ILE A 147 -4.09 -9.22 22.74
CA ILE A 147 -3.95 -7.82 22.31
C ILE A 147 -2.97 -7.12 23.22
N ILE A 148 -2.03 -6.39 22.62
CA ILE A 148 -1.05 -5.57 23.34
C ILE A 148 -1.22 -4.08 23.01
N SER A 149 -0.88 -3.21 23.95
CA SER A 149 -0.75 -1.78 23.71
C SER A 149 0.51 -1.46 22.90
N ALA A 150 0.64 -0.21 22.45
CA ALA A 150 1.85 0.28 21.78
C ALA A 150 3.11 0.20 22.67
N GLU A 151 2.94 0.21 24.00
CA GLU A 151 3.99 0.05 25.00
C GLU A 151 4.18 -1.42 25.43
N ASN A 152 3.73 -2.38 24.62
CA ASN A 152 3.84 -3.81 24.89
C ASN A 152 3.09 -4.29 26.16
N LYS A 153 2.08 -3.56 26.63
CA LYS A 153 1.25 -4.02 27.77
C LYS A 153 0.18 -4.96 27.26
N VAL A 154 0.02 -6.12 27.90
CA VAL A 154 -1.07 -7.05 27.58
C VAL A 154 -2.40 -6.43 27.99
N ILE A 155 -3.25 -6.12 27.01
CA ILE A 155 -4.64 -5.67 27.19
C ILE A 155 -5.54 -6.89 27.27
N ILE A 156 -5.44 -7.77 26.27
CA ILE A 156 -6.15 -9.06 26.23
C ILE A 156 -5.12 -10.19 26.33
N PRO A 157 -5.23 -11.10 27.33
CA PRO A 157 -4.29 -12.20 27.50
C PRO A 157 -4.19 -13.14 26.29
N PHE A 158 -3.01 -13.74 26.11
CA PHE A 158 -2.72 -14.73 25.06
C PHE A 158 -3.33 -16.11 25.38
N GLU A 159 -4.66 -16.19 25.38
CA GLU A 159 -5.39 -17.43 25.69
C GLU A 159 -6.39 -17.85 24.60
N TYR A 160 -6.56 -17.02 23.58
CA TYR A 160 -7.52 -17.25 22.50
C TYR A 160 -6.86 -17.95 21.32
N GLU A 161 -7.61 -18.82 20.64
CA GLU A 161 -7.19 -19.40 19.36
C GLU A 161 -7.29 -18.36 18.24
N GLU A 162 -8.26 -17.46 18.34
CA GLU A 162 -8.53 -16.43 17.36
C GLU A 162 -9.22 -15.23 18.02
N ILE A 163 -8.83 -14.02 17.62
CA ILE A 163 -9.41 -12.74 17.99
C ILE A 163 -9.66 -11.99 16.68
N GLN A 164 -10.89 -11.51 16.51
CA GLN A 164 -11.27 -10.66 15.39
C GLN A 164 -11.91 -9.40 15.91
N PHE A 165 -11.43 -8.25 15.46
CA PHE A 165 -12.15 -7.02 15.67
C PHE A 165 -13.47 -7.06 14.90
N TYR A 166 -14.53 -6.65 15.57
CA TYR A 166 -15.87 -6.74 15.03
C TYR A 166 -16.57 -5.40 14.98
N SER A 167 -16.37 -4.57 16.00
CA SER A 167 -16.75 -3.16 16.03
C SER A 167 -15.81 -2.41 16.97
N ASP A 168 -15.95 -1.08 17.06
CA ASP A 168 -15.21 -0.24 18.01
C ASP A 168 -15.42 -0.61 19.50
N LYS A 169 -16.37 -1.52 19.78
CA LYS A 169 -16.74 -1.90 21.15
C LYS A 169 -16.46 -3.36 21.48
N TYR A 170 -16.49 -4.24 20.48
CA TYR A 170 -16.51 -5.68 20.71
C TYR A 170 -15.52 -6.43 19.83
N LEU A 171 -14.97 -7.48 20.42
CA LEU A 171 -14.07 -8.44 19.78
C LEU A 171 -14.75 -9.80 19.78
N VAL A 172 -14.77 -10.46 18.63
CA VAL A 172 -15.19 -11.85 18.54
C VAL A 172 -13.98 -12.73 18.82
N VAL A 173 -14.14 -13.70 19.72
CA VAL A 173 -13.02 -14.53 20.17
C VAL A 173 -13.36 -16.01 20.08
N LYS A 174 -12.33 -16.82 19.80
CA LYS A 174 -12.41 -18.27 19.76
C LYS A 174 -11.57 -18.87 20.89
N LYS A 175 -12.19 -19.72 21.71
CA LYS A 175 -11.53 -20.46 22.80
C LYS A 175 -12.10 -21.86 22.87
N ASN A 176 -11.24 -22.88 22.94
CA ASN A 176 -11.64 -24.29 22.96
C ASN A 176 -12.56 -24.67 21.79
N ASN A 177 -12.22 -24.21 20.59
CA ASN A 177 -13.02 -24.39 19.36
C ASN A 177 -14.46 -23.85 19.41
N LYS A 178 -14.77 -22.93 20.33
CA LYS A 178 -16.07 -22.26 20.46
C LYS A 178 -15.90 -20.74 20.39
N TRP A 179 -16.91 -20.07 19.85
CA TRP A 179 -16.94 -18.63 19.66
C TRP A 179 -17.70 -17.94 20.78
N GLY A 180 -17.19 -16.78 21.16
CA GLY A 180 -17.75 -15.86 22.13
C GLY A 180 -17.50 -14.40 21.72
N LEU A 181 -17.81 -13.49 22.63
CA LEU A 181 -17.66 -12.06 22.46
C LEU A 181 -17.09 -11.48 23.75
N ILE A 182 -16.05 -10.66 23.62
CA ILE A 182 -15.51 -9.85 24.70
C ILE A 182 -15.61 -8.38 24.32
N ASP A 183 -15.55 -7.50 25.31
CA ASP A 183 -15.34 -6.08 25.06
C ASP A 183 -13.84 -5.77 24.82
N LYS A 184 -13.52 -4.49 24.61
CA LYS A 184 -12.14 -4.04 24.32
C LYS A 184 -11.16 -4.14 25.50
N ILE A 185 -11.64 -4.32 26.73
CA ILE A 185 -10.78 -4.52 27.91
C ILE A 185 -10.71 -6.00 28.31
N GLY A 186 -11.45 -6.87 27.62
CA GLY A 186 -11.41 -8.32 27.79
C GLY A 186 -12.50 -8.89 28.69
N GLU A 187 -13.48 -8.08 29.07
CA GLU A 187 -14.63 -8.59 29.82
C GLU A 187 -15.52 -9.44 28.90
N VAL A 188 -15.92 -10.60 29.41
CA VAL A 188 -16.74 -11.55 28.66
C VAL A 188 -18.17 -11.02 28.57
N VAL A 189 -18.59 -10.67 27.36
CA VAL A 189 -19.98 -10.30 27.04
C VAL A 189 -20.79 -11.56 26.70
N ILE A 190 -20.21 -12.44 25.88
CA ILE A 190 -20.80 -13.72 25.51
C ILE A 190 -19.73 -14.81 25.71
N PRO A 191 -19.93 -15.78 26.63
CA PRO A 191 -18.98 -16.87 26.83
C PRO A 191 -18.72 -17.66 25.54
N ALA A 192 -17.48 -18.10 25.35
CA ALA A 192 -17.07 -18.94 24.23
C ALA A 192 -17.68 -20.35 24.32
N LYS A 193 -18.96 -20.49 23.92
CA LYS A 193 -19.71 -21.76 23.94
C LYS A 193 -20.53 -22.03 22.68
N TYR A 194 -20.46 -21.12 21.69
CA TYR A 194 -21.25 -21.17 20.47
C TYR A 194 -20.43 -21.67 19.28
N ASP A 195 -21.09 -22.25 18.28
CA ASP A 195 -20.45 -22.75 17.06
C ASP A 195 -20.08 -21.60 16.09
N ALA A 196 -20.75 -20.45 16.21
CA ALA A 196 -20.44 -19.21 15.49
C ALA A 196 -21.11 -18.01 16.18
N VAL A 197 -20.56 -16.82 15.98
CA VAL A 197 -21.13 -15.52 16.40
C VAL A 197 -21.11 -14.56 15.20
N LYS A 198 -22.23 -13.89 14.89
CA LYS A 198 -22.33 -12.86 13.82
C LYS A 198 -23.17 -11.65 14.25
N TYR A 199 -23.08 -10.55 13.51
CA TYR A 199 -23.81 -9.30 13.79
C TYR A 199 -25.15 -9.26 13.11
N HIS A 200 -26.13 -8.65 13.79
CA HIS A 200 -27.34 -8.18 13.13
C HIS A 200 -27.40 -6.65 13.17
N PRO A 201 -27.03 -5.95 12.06
CA PRO A 201 -26.85 -4.49 12.06
C PRO A 201 -28.10 -3.66 12.37
N LYS A 202 -29.29 -4.24 12.33
CA LYS A 202 -30.55 -3.51 12.58
C LYS A 202 -31.07 -3.63 14.02
N ALA A 203 -30.43 -4.40 14.91
CA ALA A 203 -31.09 -4.79 16.15
C ALA A 203 -30.28 -4.59 17.45
N SER A 204 -29.03 -4.11 17.40
CA SER A 204 -28.14 -4.14 18.59
C SER A 204 -28.09 -5.54 19.25
N THR A 205 -28.33 -6.59 18.46
CA THR A 205 -28.29 -7.99 18.87
C THR A 205 -27.21 -8.73 18.09
N PHE A 206 -26.66 -9.76 18.70
CA PHE A 206 -25.78 -10.71 18.04
C PHE A 206 -26.62 -11.92 17.62
N VAL A 207 -26.13 -12.69 16.66
CA VAL A 207 -26.69 -14.00 16.36
C VAL A 207 -25.63 -15.07 16.61
N VAL A 208 -26.04 -16.10 17.34
CA VAL A 208 -25.17 -17.21 17.73
C VAL A 208 -25.69 -18.49 17.10
N LYS A 209 -24.77 -19.36 16.68
CA LYS A 209 -25.11 -20.71 16.21
C LYS A 209 -24.89 -21.71 17.33
N GLN A 210 -25.89 -22.53 17.61
CA GLN A 210 -25.81 -23.65 18.55
C GLN A 210 -26.64 -24.81 18.01
N ASN A 211 -26.07 -26.01 17.96
CA ASN A 211 -26.77 -27.22 17.47
C ASN A 211 -27.43 -27.00 16.10
N GLU A 212 -26.66 -26.44 15.16
CA GLU A 212 -27.07 -26.11 13.80
C GLU A 212 -28.15 -25.02 13.64
N LYS A 213 -28.68 -24.49 14.74
CA LYS A 213 -29.70 -23.43 14.74
C LYS A 213 -29.10 -22.08 15.11
N TRP A 214 -29.64 -21.03 14.53
CA TRP A 214 -29.25 -19.64 14.83
C TRP A 214 -30.22 -19.03 15.82
N PHE A 215 -29.69 -18.24 16.76
CA PHE A 215 -30.48 -17.56 17.78
C PHE A 215 -30.05 -16.11 17.92
N HIS A 216 -31.01 -15.20 18.14
CA HIS A 216 -30.69 -13.85 18.60
C HIS A 216 -30.27 -13.89 20.06
N ILE A 217 -29.18 -13.18 20.38
CA ILE A 217 -28.71 -12.95 21.74
C ILE A 217 -28.60 -11.44 21.98
N ASN A 218 -29.07 -10.98 23.13
CA ASN A 218 -28.92 -9.58 23.51
C ASN A 218 -27.50 -9.32 24.07
N GLN A 219 -27.21 -8.06 24.38
CA GLN A 219 -25.92 -7.63 24.93
C GLN A 219 -25.63 -8.19 26.34
N ASN A 220 -26.64 -8.77 27.01
CA ASN A 220 -26.50 -9.40 28.32
C ASN A 220 -26.26 -10.93 28.22
N GLY A 221 -26.11 -11.47 27.01
CA GLY A 221 -25.91 -12.91 26.81
C GLY A 221 -27.20 -13.76 26.88
N GLU A 222 -28.38 -13.15 26.90
CA GLU A 222 -29.66 -13.86 26.95
C GLU A 222 -30.16 -14.22 25.54
N VAL A 223 -30.43 -15.50 25.34
CA VAL A 223 -30.97 -16.04 24.09
C VAL A 223 -32.46 -15.70 23.98
N LYS A 224 -32.87 -14.95 22.96
CA LYS A 224 -34.25 -14.47 22.80
C LYS A 224 -35.13 -15.38 21.93
N SER A 225 -34.69 -15.69 20.72
CA SER A 225 -35.52 -16.44 19.76
C SER A 225 -34.67 -17.09 18.67
N ALA A 226 -35.18 -18.19 18.11
CA ALA A 226 -34.60 -18.82 16.93
C ALA A 226 -34.76 -17.90 15.70
N VAL A 227 -33.73 -17.82 14.87
CA VAL A 227 -33.77 -17.11 13.60
C VAL A 227 -34.39 -18.04 12.56
N THR A 228 -35.59 -17.71 12.06
CA THR A 228 -36.16 -18.35 10.87
C THR A 228 -35.49 -17.73 9.64
N THR A 229 -34.86 -18.56 8.82
CA THR A 229 -34.11 -18.16 7.62
C THR A 229 -35.01 -17.42 6.63
N ASP A 230 -34.96 -16.09 6.59
CA ASP A 230 -35.31 -15.29 5.40
C ASP A 230 -34.96 -13.79 5.49
N ASP A 231 -33.77 -13.44 6.02
CA ASP A 231 -33.32 -12.03 6.02
C ASP A 231 -32.00 -11.80 5.26
N SER A 232 -31.72 -12.66 4.27
CA SER A 232 -30.70 -12.41 3.25
C SER A 232 -31.31 -11.69 2.04
N SER A 233 -31.86 -10.49 2.24
CA SER A 233 -32.18 -9.61 1.11
C SER A 233 -30.90 -8.92 0.62
N ASN A 234 -30.30 -9.58 -0.37
CA ASN A 234 -29.24 -9.12 -1.27
C ASN A 234 -29.22 -7.60 -1.50
N GLN A 235 -28.12 -6.94 -1.10
CA GLN A 235 -27.69 -5.69 -1.73
C GLN A 235 -27.27 -5.99 -3.18
N LYS A 236 -28.20 -5.83 -4.13
CA LYS A 236 -27.84 -5.66 -5.55
C LYS A 236 -27.56 -4.18 -5.80
N THR A 237 -26.30 -3.78 -5.72
CA THR A 237 -25.82 -2.55 -6.38
C THR A 237 -24.59 -2.89 -7.21
N ALA A 238 -24.76 -2.85 -8.53
CA ALA A 238 -23.64 -2.91 -9.47
C ALA A 238 -23.10 -1.49 -9.68
N LYS A 239 -21.78 -1.33 -9.51
CA LYS A 239 -21.07 -0.07 -9.74
C LYS A 239 -20.79 0.10 -11.23
N VAL A 240 -21.24 1.21 -11.82
CA VAL A 240 -20.96 1.61 -13.20
C VAL A 240 -19.55 2.22 -13.27
N SER A 241 -18.73 1.81 -14.24
CA SER A 241 -17.45 2.45 -14.55
C SER A 241 -17.39 2.83 -16.03
N TYR A 242 -17.22 4.13 -16.31
CA TYR A 242 -16.91 4.64 -17.65
C TYR A 242 -15.42 4.53 -17.93
N SER A 243 -15.02 3.96 -19.07
CA SER A 243 -13.68 4.12 -19.64
C SER A 243 -13.78 4.41 -21.14
N PRO A 244 -13.66 5.68 -21.57
CA PRO A 244 -13.48 5.97 -22.98
C PRO A 244 -11.98 6.11 -23.25
N VAL A 245 -11.32 5.00 -23.57
CA VAL A 245 -10.03 5.06 -24.26
C VAL A 245 -10.30 5.60 -25.67
N ILE A 246 -9.99 6.86 -25.92
CA ILE A 246 -10.02 7.42 -27.27
C ILE A 246 -8.80 6.87 -28.01
N LYS A 247 -9.01 5.86 -28.87
CA LYS A 247 -8.01 5.45 -29.87
C LYS A 247 -8.10 6.43 -31.05
N ALA A 248 -7.09 7.28 -31.20
CA ALA A 248 -6.93 8.17 -32.35
C ALA A 248 -6.04 7.50 -33.41
N TYR A 249 -6.53 7.36 -34.64
CA TYR A 249 -5.74 6.88 -35.78
C TYR A 249 -5.10 8.07 -36.52
N LEU A 250 -3.76 8.11 -36.56
CA LEU A 250 -2.98 9.06 -37.36
C LEU A 250 -2.89 8.59 -38.82
N SER A 251 -2.91 9.52 -39.78
CA SER A 251 -2.65 9.19 -41.18
C SER A 251 -1.14 8.96 -41.42
N ARG A 252 -0.80 8.25 -42.51
CA ARG A 252 0.58 7.89 -42.91
C ARG A 252 1.52 9.09 -43.15
N THR A 253 1.03 10.33 -43.11
CA THR A 253 1.82 11.54 -43.40
C THR A 253 2.23 12.34 -42.17
N GLY A 254 1.94 11.86 -40.95
CA GLY A 254 2.29 12.56 -39.72
C GLY A 254 1.45 13.81 -39.43
N LYS A 255 0.38 14.08 -40.19
CA LYS A 255 -0.56 15.18 -39.93
C LYS A 255 -1.80 14.69 -39.19
N ILE A 256 -2.07 15.29 -38.03
CA ILE A 256 -3.30 15.08 -37.24
C ILE A 256 -4.50 15.55 -38.09
N LYS A 257 -5.52 14.69 -38.26
CA LYS A 257 -6.76 15.08 -38.95
C LYS A 257 -7.53 16.07 -38.03
N ILE A 258 -7.72 17.30 -38.52
CA ILE A 258 -8.20 18.48 -37.75
C ILE A 258 -9.54 18.24 -37.03
N SER A 259 -10.41 17.37 -37.55
CA SER A 259 -11.71 17.06 -36.93
C SER A 259 -11.63 16.32 -35.59
N LEU A 260 -10.46 15.81 -35.21
CA LEU A 260 -10.19 15.19 -33.90
C LEU A 260 -9.67 16.20 -32.86
N LEU A 261 -9.03 17.28 -33.32
CA LEU A 261 -8.48 18.35 -32.48
C LEU A 261 -9.59 19.09 -31.72
N ASP A 262 -10.74 19.34 -32.36
CA ASP A 262 -11.83 20.11 -31.73
C ASP A 262 -12.58 19.35 -30.63
N LYS A 263 -12.64 18.00 -30.70
CA LYS A 263 -13.14 17.14 -29.60
C LYS A 263 -12.14 17.00 -28.45
N LEU A 264 -10.83 17.13 -28.70
CA LEU A 264 -9.78 17.09 -27.68
C LEU A 264 -9.62 18.45 -26.96
N LYS A 265 -9.74 19.57 -27.69
CA LYS A 265 -9.65 20.95 -27.16
C LYS A 265 -10.64 21.25 -26.03
N SER A 266 -11.84 20.66 -26.04
CA SER A 266 -12.86 20.89 -25.00
C SER A 266 -12.53 20.25 -23.64
N ARG A 267 -11.60 19.29 -23.59
CA ARG A 267 -11.18 18.58 -22.36
C ARG A 267 -9.82 19.02 -21.80
N LEU A 268 -9.01 19.73 -22.58
CA LEU A 268 -7.62 20.07 -22.24
C LEU A 268 -7.55 21.45 -21.58
N LYS A 269 -8.05 21.55 -20.35
CA LYS A 269 -8.03 22.83 -19.62
C LYS A 269 -6.67 23.22 -19.03
N ASN A 270 -5.65 22.33 -19.01
CA ASN A 270 -4.26 22.65 -18.58
C ASN A 270 -3.24 21.48 -18.71
N GLN A 271 -3.49 20.44 -19.53
CA GLN A 271 -2.74 19.17 -19.44
C GLN A 271 -2.04 18.78 -20.75
N VAL A 272 -0.86 18.15 -20.61
CA VAL A 272 -0.15 17.42 -21.66
C VAL A 272 -0.85 16.07 -21.84
N GLN A 273 -0.97 15.60 -23.08
CA GLN A 273 -1.68 14.37 -23.39
C GLN A 273 -0.72 13.31 -23.94
N VAL A 274 -0.75 12.12 -23.35
CA VAL A 274 -0.09 10.93 -23.90
C VAL A 274 -0.86 10.49 -25.15
N PHE A 275 -0.13 10.25 -26.25
CA PHE A 275 -0.65 9.65 -27.48
C PHE A 275 0.19 8.45 -27.90
N SER A 276 -0.33 7.60 -28.78
CA SER A 276 0.40 6.47 -29.34
C SER A 276 0.36 6.46 -30.87
N PHE A 277 1.47 6.09 -31.50
CA PHE A 277 1.64 5.87 -32.94
C PHE A 277 2.49 4.61 -33.15
N ASN A 278 2.02 3.65 -33.96
CA ASN A 278 2.71 2.37 -34.21
C ASN A 278 3.18 1.66 -32.91
N ASN A 279 2.31 1.58 -31.89
CA ASN A 279 2.60 1.02 -30.56
C ASN A 279 3.74 1.71 -29.80
N ARG A 280 4.11 2.93 -30.19
CA ARG A 280 5.03 3.79 -29.45
C ARG A 280 4.31 5.04 -28.95
N TYR A 281 4.74 5.58 -27.81
CA TYR A 281 4.05 6.61 -27.07
C TYR A 281 4.85 7.91 -27.06
N GLY A 282 4.15 9.04 -27.20
CA GLY A 282 4.69 10.40 -27.18
C GLY A 282 3.75 11.35 -26.43
N LEU A 283 4.08 12.63 -26.40
CA LEU A 283 3.29 13.67 -25.72
C LEU A 283 2.89 14.81 -26.65
N LEU A 284 1.65 15.26 -26.52
CA LEU A 284 1.09 16.44 -27.17
C LEU A 284 0.89 17.57 -26.15
N ASN A 285 1.20 18.81 -26.52
CA ASN A 285 0.81 19.98 -25.74
C ASN A 285 -0.67 20.36 -25.97
N GLN A 286 -1.13 21.40 -25.28
CA GLN A 286 -2.52 21.88 -25.31
C GLN A 286 -2.96 22.39 -26.71
N LYS A 287 -2.01 22.71 -27.60
CA LYS A 287 -2.27 23.10 -29.00
C LYS A 287 -2.30 21.89 -29.95
N GLY A 288 -2.09 20.67 -29.43
CA GLY A 288 -1.98 19.44 -30.22
C GLY A 288 -0.65 19.31 -30.96
N GLN A 289 0.39 20.06 -30.56
CA GLN A 289 1.73 19.93 -31.12
C GLN A 289 2.49 18.81 -30.39
N ILE A 290 3.25 18.01 -31.14
CA ILE A 290 4.12 16.97 -30.58
C ILE A 290 5.28 17.66 -29.86
N ILE A 291 5.37 17.45 -28.54
CA ILE A 291 6.49 17.92 -27.70
C ILE A 291 7.43 16.77 -27.33
N VAL A 292 6.94 15.54 -27.36
CA VAL A 292 7.73 14.32 -27.19
C VAL A 292 7.36 13.37 -28.32
N GLN A 293 8.35 13.00 -29.14
CA GLN A 293 8.15 12.08 -30.26
C GLN A 293 7.70 10.70 -29.76
N PRO A 294 6.88 9.96 -30.52
CA PRO A 294 6.38 8.66 -30.13
C PRO A 294 7.46 7.59 -30.27
N ASN A 295 8.49 7.67 -29.43
CA ASN A 295 9.65 6.80 -29.43
C ASN A 295 9.70 5.87 -28.22
N TYR A 296 8.67 5.86 -27.35
CA TYR A 296 8.69 5.10 -26.11
C TYR A 296 7.74 3.90 -26.15
N ALA A 297 8.08 2.82 -25.46
CA ALA A 297 7.17 1.69 -25.26
C ALA A 297 6.00 2.06 -24.34
N ALA A 298 6.21 2.99 -23.41
CA ALA A 298 5.17 3.61 -22.58
C ALA A 298 5.66 4.94 -21.99
N ILE A 299 4.71 5.82 -21.66
CA ILE A 299 4.95 7.04 -20.89
C ILE A 299 3.90 7.10 -19.80
N THR A 300 4.32 7.20 -18.55
CA THR A 300 3.42 7.39 -17.41
C THR A 300 3.56 8.80 -16.87
N TYR A 301 2.44 9.52 -16.91
CA TYR A 301 2.28 10.87 -16.37
C TYR A 301 1.22 10.80 -15.26
N LYS A 302 1.59 10.27 -14.09
CA LYS A 302 0.67 10.16 -12.95
C LYS A 302 1.26 10.85 -11.72
N HIS A 303 0.50 11.82 -11.21
CA HIS A 303 0.51 12.33 -9.84
C HIS A 303 1.84 12.81 -9.23
N TYR A 304 2.48 13.85 -9.78
CA TYR A 304 3.23 14.81 -8.95
C TYR A 304 3.04 16.21 -9.55
N LEU A 305 2.11 16.97 -8.97
CA LEU A 305 1.68 18.33 -9.37
C LEU A 305 2.79 19.41 -9.34
N LEU A 306 4.06 19.06 -9.26
CA LEU A 306 5.14 19.99 -8.91
C LEU A 306 6.27 20.19 -9.93
N HIS A 307 6.52 19.30 -10.92
CA HIS A 307 7.81 19.37 -11.64
C HIS A 307 7.81 19.06 -13.14
N ASP A 308 6.66 18.86 -13.79
CA ASP A 308 6.61 18.65 -15.25
C ASP A 308 7.44 17.43 -15.72
N ILE A 309 7.61 16.42 -14.86
CA ILE A 309 8.41 15.21 -15.14
C ILE A 309 7.51 14.08 -15.64
N ALA A 310 8.00 13.31 -16.62
CA ALA A 310 7.38 12.08 -17.07
C ALA A 310 8.35 10.90 -16.97
N ARG A 311 7.84 9.75 -16.49
CA ARG A 311 8.58 8.49 -16.55
C ARG A 311 8.38 7.87 -17.94
N VAL A 312 9.49 7.56 -18.59
CA VAL A 312 9.53 6.98 -19.93
C VAL A 312 10.08 5.57 -19.88
N ILE A 313 9.58 4.73 -20.79
CA ILE A 313 9.92 3.30 -20.87
C ILE A 313 10.31 2.98 -22.31
N ILE A 314 11.45 2.32 -22.52
CA ILE A 314 11.78 1.65 -23.78
C ILE A 314 11.85 0.15 -23.54
N ARG A 315 11.70 -0.63 -24.60
CA ARG A 315 11.87 -2.08 -24.57
C ARG A 315 13.04 -2.47 -25.45
N GLU A 316 14.06 -3.08 -24.85
CA GLU A 316 15.28 -3.53 -25.51
C GLU A 316 15.52 -4.99 -25.15
N ASN A 317 15.70 -5.84 -26.16
CA ASN A 317 15.93 -7.29 -25.97
C ASN A 317 14.89 -7.97 -25.05
N GLY A 318 13.62 -7.55 -25.17
CA GLY A 318 12.51 -8.07 -24.35
C GLY A 318 12.45 -7.56 -22.91
N LYS A 319 13.38 -6.70 -22.48
CA LYS A 319 13.40 -6.09 -21.15
C LYS A 319 12.97 -4.63 -21.20
N ASP A 320 12.23 -4.20 -20.18
CA ASP A 320 11.87 -2.79 -20.01
C ASP A 320 13.02 -2.03 -19.38
N LYS A 321 13.32 -0.86 -19.94
CA LYS A 321 14.29 0.11 -19.41
C LYS A 321 13.58 1.41 -19.12
N TYR A 322 13.89 2.00 -17.98
CA TYR A 322 13.20 3.16 -17.42
C TYR A 322 14.13 4.36 -17.35
N GLY A 323 13.57 5.54 -17.64
CA GLY A 323 14.23 6.84 -17.45
C GLY A 323 13.21 7.93 -17.14
N LEU A 324 13.69 9.15 -16.95
CA LEU A 324 12.88 10.33 -16.66
C LEU A 324 13.20 11.46 -17.63
N ILE A 325 12.15 12.15 -18.07
CA ILE A 325 12.26 13.37 -18.87
C ILE A 325 11.56 14.52 -18.14
N ARG A 326 12.05 15.75 -18.29
CA ARG A 326 11.35 16.97 -17.86
C ARG A 326 10.79 17.69 -19.07
N LEU A 327 9.57 18.20 -18.95
CA LEU A 327 8.96 19.03 -19.97
C LEU A 327 9.37 20.49 -19.78
N ILE A 328 9.78 21.13 -20.87
CA ILE A 328 10.27 22.51 -20.89
C ILE A 328 9.10 23.44 -21.25
N LYS A 329 8.96 24.54 -20.52
CA LYS A 329 7.87 25.52 -20.60
C LYS A 329 8.13 26.68 -21.57
#